data_AF-A0A822JF52-F1
#
_entry.id   AF-A0A822JF52-F1
#
_cell.length_a   1.000
_cell.length_b   1.000
_cell.length_c   1.000
_cell.angle_alpha   90.00
_cell.angle_beta   90.00
_cell.angle_gamma   90.00
#
_symmetry.space_group_name_H-M   'P 1'
#
loop_
_entity.id
_entity.type
_entity.pdbx_description
1 polymer ?
#
loop_
_entity_poly.entity_id
_entity_poly.type
_entity_poly.pdbx_seq_one_letter_code
_entity_poly.pdbx_strand_id
1 'polypeptide(L)'
;MNTKTILVIAAIIVVLGAGYAVARPGDFWNGMMGSFGTDNGIGMMGGGMMSSYGPDNGMMGGYGRGYGMMGKNRTSMMGNSGMMNLNGYVYGNNCGANATTYGEDPTSITIDEAKISVEQYLTKTGNNDLKIAEVLQFENNFYAGIKEKSTGKYAFELLINKYTGAVVPEMGPNMMWNSKYGHMFIGETETKVSEEQALKNAQEYLDRTLPGTKVNSADTFYGYYTMEVTKDGNIYGMLSVNSYTGAVWYHGWHGTFEKLLEVE
;
A
#
# COMPACT_ATOMS: atom_id res chain seq x y z
N MET A 1 -6.26 -32.95 -38.39
CA MET A 1 -6.38 -31.52 -38.02
C MET A 1 -6.13 -30.70 -39.29
N ASN A 2 -7.06 -29.84 -39.70
CA ASN A 2 -7.02 -29.17 -41.00
C ASN A 2 -6.00 -28.00 -40.99
N THR A 3 -5.26 -27.81 -42.09
CA THR A 3 -4.18 -26.83 -42.27
C THR A 3 -4.60 -25.38 -41.97
N LYS A 4 -5.90 -25.08 -42.04
CA LYS A 4 -6.48 -23.78 -41.64
C LYS A 4 -6.42 -23.53 -40.13
N THR A 5 -6.42 -24.57 -39.29
CA THR A 5 -6.35 -24.45 -37.82
C THR A 5 -4.93 -24.15 -37.34
N ILE A 6 -3.90 -24.60 -38.07
CA ILE A 6 -2.49 -24.39 -37.72
C ILE A 6 -2.06 -22.93 -37.95
N LEU A 7 -2.61 -22.27 -38.99
CA LEU A 7 -2.28 -20.87 -39.30
C LEU A 7 -2.85 -19.86 -38.29
N VAL A 8 -3.99 -20.18 -37.65
CA VAL A 8 -4.57 -19.31 -36.62
C VAL A 8 -3.75 -19.34 -35.32
N ILE A 9 -3.19 -20.50 -34.96
CA ILE A 9 -2.36 -20.65 -33.76
C ILE A 9 -1.00 -19.96 -33.94
N ALA A 10 -0.41 -20.03 -35.14
CA ALA A 10 0.85 -19.36 -35.43
C ALA A 10 0.74 -17.81 -35.44
N ALA A 11 -0.41 -17.26 -35.84
CA ALA A 11 -0.63 -15.81 -35.83
C ALA A 11 -0.79 -15.22 -34.42
N ILE A 12 -1.35 -15.99 -33.47
CA ILE A 12 -1.54 -15.54 -32.08
C ILE A 12 -0.20 -15.50 -31.32
N ILE A 13 0.73 -16.40 -31.64
CA ILE A 13 2.05 -16.46 -30.96
C ILE A 13 2.98 -15.33 -31.43
N VAL A 14 2.83 -14.82 -32.66
CA VAL A 14 3.69 -13.73 -33.18
C VAL A 14 3.30 -12.35 -32.64
N VAL A 15 2.03 -12.15 -32.22
CA VAL A 15 1.58 -10.86 -31.64
C VAL A 15 2.01 -10.69 -30.17
N LEU A 16 2.32 -11.77 -29.46
CA LEU A 16 2.79 -11.70 -28.06
C LEU A 16 4.32 -11.51 -27.92
N GLY A 17 5.08 -11.52 -29.03
CA GLY A 17 6.54 -11.54 -29.02
C GLY A 17 7.26 -10.20 -29.23
N ALA A 18 6.55 -9.09 -29.41
CA ALA A 18 7.17 -7.81 -29.77
C ALA A 18 6.60 -6.64 -28.95
N GLY A 19 6.96 -6.56 -27.67
CA GLY A 19 6.46 -5.47 -26.84
C GLY A 19 7.06 -5.32 -25.46
N TYR A 20 8.32 -5.71 -25.22
CA TYR A 20 9.00 -5.32 -23.98
C TYR A 20 10.46 -4.99 -24.24
N ALA A 21 10.69 -3.73 -24.59
CA ALA A 21 11.94 -3.05 -24.31
C ALA A 21 11.68 -1.55 -24.19
N VAL A 22 12.30 -0.97 -23.15
CA VAL A 22 12.61 0.45 -22.96
C VAL A 22 11.55 1.33 -22.27
N ALA A 23 11.67 1.45 -20.94
CA ALA A 23 11.82 2.75 -20.27
C ALA A 23 12.56 2.56 -18.94
N ARG A 24 13.56 3.41 -18.70
CA ARG A 24 14.56 3.37 -17.63
C ARG A 24 14.04 3.98 -16.31
N PRO A 25 14.68 3.68 -15.17
CA PRO A 25 14.27 4.19 -13.86
C PRO A 25 14.73 5.63 -13.65
N GLY A 26 13.82 6.45 -13.15
CA GLY A 26 14.08 7.77 -12.59
C GLY A 26 13.08 8.04 -11.46
N ASP A 27 13.60 8.28 -10.26
CA ASP A 27 12.96 8.93 -9.11
C ASP A 27 11.68 8.29 -8.54
N PHE A 28 11.85 7.05 -8.08
CA PHE A 28 10.90 6.20 -7.34
C PHE A 28 10.17 6.87 -6.15
N TRP A 29 10.74 7.91 -5.53
CA TRP A 29 10.17 8.55 -4.34
C TRP A 29 9.19 9.70 -4.61
N ASN A 30 9.31 10.40 -5.74
CA ASN A 30 8.41 11.52 -6.08
C ASN A 30 7.10 11.07 -6.76
N GLY A 31 7.02 9.81 -7.19
CA GLY A 31 5.80 9.24 -7.81
C GLY A 31 4.83 8.58 -6.83
N MET A 32 5.29 8.24 -5.61
CA MET A 32 4.48 7.51 -4.60
C MET A 32 3.54 8.41 -3.79
N MET A 33 3.83 9.71 -3.71
CA MET A 33 2.88 10.71 -3.23
C MET A 33 2.51 11.58 -4.41
N GLY A 34 1.32 11.35 -4.98
CA GLY A 34 0.78 12.21 -6.02
C GLY A 34 0.84 13.66 -5.53
N SER A 35 1.73 14.45 -6.14
CA SER A 35 1.80 15.89 -5.92
C SER A 35 0.49 16.49 -6.40
N PHE A 36 -0.47 16.60 -5.47
CA PHE A 36 -1.56 17.55 -5.53
C PHE A 36 -1.08 18.77 -4.74
N GLY A 37 -0.17 19.53 -5.36
CA GLY A 37 -0.03 20.94 -5.06
C GLY A 37 -1.33 21.62 -5.49
N THR A 38 -1.99 22.25 -4.53
CA THR A 38 -3.20 23.05 -4.73
C THR A 38 -2.90 24.21 -5.68
N ASP A 39 -3.26 24.07 -6.95
CA ASP A 39 -3.47 25.22 -7.83
C ASP A 39 -4.83 25.83 -7.51
N ASN A 40 -4.84 26.73 -6.52
CA ASN A 40 -5.81 27.80 -6.40
C ASN A 40 -5.05 29.04 -5.96
N GLY A 41 -4.75 29.88 -6.95
CA GLY A 41 -4.17 31.19 -6.72
C GLY A 41 -5.09 32.07 -5.87
N ILE A 42 -4.47 32.81 -4.94
CA ILE A 42 -4.64 34.23 -4.61
C ILE A 42 -3.82 34.46 -3.33
N GLY A 43 -2.78 35.31 -3.41
CA GLY A 43 -2.01 35.69 -2.22
C GLY A 43 -0.64 36.30 -2.52
N MET A 44 -0.65 37.55 -2.97
CA MET A 44 0.53 38.42 -3.08
C MET A 44 1.19 38.71 -1.72
N MET A 45 2.42 39.22 -1.79
CA MET A 45 3.35 39.71 -0.75
C MET A 45 4.34 38.65 -0.25
N GLY A 46 5.66 38.81 -0.36
CA GLY A 46 6.48 39.96 -0.71
C GLY A 46 7.81 39.78 0.02
N GLY A 47 8.94 39.82 -0.69
CA GLY A 47 10.26 39.63 -0.09
C GLY A 47 10.73 40.81 0.75
N GLY A 48 11.73 40.59 1.61
CA GLY A 48 12.59 41.65 2.10
C GLY A 48 13.12 41.51 3.54
N MET A 49 14.46 41.42 3.65
CA MET A 49 15.32 42.22 4.54
C MET A 49 15.33 42.00 6.07
N MET A 50 16.45 41.45 6.54
CA MET A 50 17.47 42.02 7.45
C MET A 50 17.09 42.79 8.75
N SER A 51 17.90 42.47 9.78
CA SER A 51 18.35 43.30 10.93
C SER A 51 17.50 43.24 12.21
N SER A 52 17.95 42.59 13.29
CA SER A 52 18.88 43.08 14.34
C SER A 52 18.23 44.08 15.30
N TYR A 53 18.19 43.75 16.60
CA TYR A 53 18.60 44.55 17.79
C TYR A 53 18.15 43.83 19.08
N GLY A 54 19.10 43.59 20.02
CA GLY A 54 18.95 42.83 21.29
C GLY A 54 18.29 43.59 22.45
N PRO A 55 18.75 43.51 23.73
CA PRO A 55 19.78 42.66 24.33
C PRO A 55 19.46 42.11 25.77
N ASP A 56 20.41 41.34 26.32
CA ASP A 56 20.79 41.17 27.74
C ASP A 56 19.84 40.54 28.79
N ASN A 57 20.21 39.33 29.25
CA ASN A 57 20.38 39.04 30.67
C ASN A 57 21.37 37.86 30.85
N GLY A 58 22.45 38.09 31.59
CA GLY A 58 23.62 37.21 31.63
C GLY A 58 23.83 36.37 32.91
N MET A 59 25.02 35.75 32.89
CA MET A 59 25.92 35.36 34.00
C MET A 59 25.69 34.10 34.87
N MET A 60 26.81 33.34 34.96
CA MET A 60 27.29 32.42 36.02
C MET A 60 26.53 31.09 36.22
N GLY A 61 27.13 29.90 36.20
CA GLY A 61 28.50 29.49 36.49
C GLY A 61 28.65 29.07 37.95
N GLY A 62 28.58 27.76 38.27
CA GLY A 62 29.05 27.25 39.57
C GLY A 62 28.62 25.84 40.03
N TYR A 63 29.52 24.87 39.84
CA TYR A 63 29.95 23.77 40.74
C TYR A 63 28.94 22.81 41.44
N GLY A 64 29.11 21.50 41.21
CA GLY A 64 28.57 20.45 42.11
C GLY A 64 28.70 18.99 41.63
N ARG A 65 29.79 18.32 42.04
CA ARG A 65 30.21 16.91 41.89
C ARG A 65 29.14 15.79 41.81
N GLY A 66 29.41 14.78 40.98
CA GLY A 66 28.79 13.45 41.06
C GLY A 66 29.38 12.41 40.11
N TYR A 67 30.49 11.78 40.53
CA TYR A 67 31.08 10.48 40.14
C TYR A 67 30.88 9.90 38.73
N GLY A 68 32.01 9.73 38.03
CA GLY A 68 32.13 8.82 36.90
C GLY A 68 32.02 7.36 37.35
N MET A 69 31.14 6.62 36.69
CA MET A 69 31.26 5.19 36.49
C MET A 69 31.14 4.93 34.99
N MET A 70 32.30 4.73 34.37
CA MET A 70 32.44 4.29 32.99
C MET A 70 32.07 2.79 32.93
N GLY A 71 30.76 2.52 32.92
CA GLY A 71 30.18 1.20 32.72
C GLY A 71 30.07 0.91 31.22
N LYS A 72 30.87 -0.06 30.78
CA LYS A 72 30.84 -0.66 29.44
C LYS A 72 29.40 -1.03 29.06
N ASN A 73 28.86 -0.35 28.05
CA ASN A 73 27.83 -0.78 27.08
C ASN A 73 27.21 0.47 26.43
N ARG A 74 27.97 1.14 25.57
CA ARG A 74 27.43 2.06 24.57
C ARG A 74 27.43 1.37 23.22
N THR A 75 26.41 0.57 22.96
CA THR A 75 25.94 0.34 21.59
C THR A 75 24.68 1.17 21.44
N SER A 76 24.73 2.08 20.47
CA SER A 76 23.67 2.94 19.98
C SER A 76 22.26 2.33 20.07
N MET A 77 21.34 2.97 20.81
CA MET A 77 19.89 2.73 20.68
C MET A 77 19.24 3.82 19.80
N MET A 78 19.97 4.27 18.78
CA MET A 78 19.43 4.89 17.58
C MET A 78 19.76 3.98 16.39
N GLY A 79 18.73 3.57 15.65
CA GLY A 79 18.88 2.99 14.32
C GLY A 79 18.76 1.47 14.25
N ASN A 80 17.52 0.97 14.34
CA ASN A 80 17.12 -0.16 13.50
C ASN A 80 15.73 0.10 12.92
N SER A 81 15.54 1.33 12.44
CA SER A 81 14.51 1.64 11.46
C SER A 81 15.08 1.14 10.14
N GLY A 82 14.59 -0.01 9.66
CA GLY A 82 14.97 -0.61 8.39
C GLY A 82 14.49 0.26 7.23
N MET A 83 15.19 1.37 7.00
CA MET A 83 15.05 2.25 5.85
C MET A 83 16.22 1.94 4.91
N MET A 84 15.88 1.44 3.71
CA MET A 84 16.74 1.30 2.52
C MET A 84 18.06 0.52 2.67
N ASN A 85 18.11 -0.70 2.14
CA ASN A 85 19.40 -1.29 1.74
C ASN A 85 19.66 -0.99 0.26
N LEU A 86 20.84 -0.43 -0.01
CA LEU A 86 21.34 0.17 -1.25
C LEU A 86 21.64 -0.84 -2.38
N ASN A 87 21.01 -2.02 -2.40
CA ASN A 87 21.37 -3.10 -3.33
C ASN A 87 20.19 -3.72 -4.10
N GLY A 88 19.12 -2.97 -4.36
CA GLY A 88 18.24 -3.20 -5.53
C GLY A 88 17.58 -4.58 -5.68
N TYR A 89 17.55 -5.41 -4.65
CA TYR A 89 16.85 -6.69 -4.61
C TYR A 89 16.38 -6.95 -3.18
N VAL A 90 15.17 -7.50 -3.06
CA VAL A 90 14.49 -7.95 -1.82
C VAL A 90 13.77 -6.87 -1.00
N TYR A 91 12.70 -6.32 -1.58
CA TYR A 91 11.45 -6.03 -0.84
C TYR A 91 10.21 -6.38 -1.68
N GLY A 92 10.35 -7.43 -2.52
CA GLY A 92 9.30 -7.91 -3.43
C GLY A 92 8.95 -9.41 -3.28
N ASN A 93 9.66 -10.18 -2.46
CA ASN A 93 9.42 -11.63 -2.30
C ASN A 93 9.08 -12.09 -0.87
N ASN A 94 8.75 -11.17 0.04
CA ASN A 94 8.37 -11.53 1.41
C ASN A 94 7.54 -10.43 2.07
N CYS A 95 6.22 -10.48 1.92
CA CYS A 95 5.34 -9.68 2.75
C CYS A 95 5.40 -10.20 4.21
N GLY A 96 6.19 -9.52 5.06
CA GLY A 96 6.08 -9.54 6.52
C GLY A 96 6.90 -10.60 7.29
N ALA A 97 8.03 -10.16 7.86
CA ALA A 97 8.71 -10.68 9.07
C ALA A 97 8.74 -12.20 9.35
N ASN A 98 9.00 -13.04 8.36
CA ASN A 98 9.92 -14.18 8.46
C ASN A 98 10.07 -14.80 7.07
N ALA A 99 11.05 -14.29 6.34
CA ALA A 99 11.62 -14.97 5.19
C ALA A 99 12.37 -16.23 5.66
N THR A 100 11.66 -17.23 6.19
CA THR A 100 12.23 -18.57 6.24
C THR A 100 12.52 -18.96 4.80
N THR A 101 13.79 -19.21 4.50
CA THR A 101 14.26 -19.74 3.22
C THR A 101 13.27 -20.77 2.71
N TYR A 102 12.59 -20.43 1.61
CA TYR A 102 11.79 -21.38 0.88
C TYR A 102 12.66 -22.58 0.52
N GLY A 103 12.12 -23.80 0.64
CA GLY A 103 12.79 -24.98 0.09
C GLY A 103 13.05 -24.80 -1.42
N GLU A 104 13.90 -25.63 -2.01
CA GLU A 104 14.05 -25.62 -3.48
C GLU A 104 12.68 -25.86 -4.14
N ASP A 105 12.27 -24.95 -5.02
CA ASP A 105 10.99 -24.95 -5.75
C ASP A 105 9.73 -24.92 -4.86
N PRO A 106 9.48 -23.82 -4.12
CA PRO A 106 8.30 -23.73 -3.27
C PRO A 106 7.03 -23.68 -4.13
N THR A 107 6.12 -24.63 -3.89
CA THR A 107 4.80 -24.61 -4.53
C THR A 107 3.92 -23.55 -3.87
N SER A 108 3.29 -22.69 -4.67
CA SER A 108 2.29 -21.75 -4.16
C SER A 108 1.08 -22.51 -3.60
N ILE A 109 0.56 -22.08 -2.46
CA ILE A 109 -0.76 -22.48 -1.98
C ILE A 109 -1.82 -22.00 -2.96
N THR A 110 -2.99 -22.62 -2.89
CA THR A 110 -4.19 -22.27 -3.64
C THR A 110 -4.93 -21.09 -2.99
N ILE A 111 -5.80 -20.44 -3.77
CA ILE A 111 -6.67 -19.36 -3.25
C ILE A 111 -7.63 -19.85 -2.15
N ASP A 112 -8.04 -21.11 -2.20
CA ASP A 112 -8.88 -21.73 -1.16
C ASP A 112 -8.10 -21.93 0.14
N GLU A 113 -6.84 -22.35 0.06
CA GLU A 113 -5.94 -22.43 1.22
C GLU A 113 -5.64 -21.04 1.81
N ALA A 114 -5.46 -20.03 0.96
CA ALA A 114 -5.31 -18.64 1.41
C ALA A 114 -6.56 -18.15 2.16
N LYS A 115 -7.75 -18.46 1.67
CA LYS A 115 -9.02 -18.18 2.37
C LYS A 115 -9.05 -18.85 3.74
N ILE A 116 -8.65 -20.12 3.85
CA ILE A 116 -8.56 -20.83 5.14
C ILE A 116 -7.59 -20.13 6.09
N SER A 117 -6.43 -19.64 5.62
CA SER A 117 -5.51 -18.86 6.45
C SER A 117 -6.15 -17.59 7.00
N VAL A 118 -6.96 -16.90 6.20
CA VAL A 118 -7.71 -15.71 6.64
C VAL A 118 -8.80 -16.07 7.64
N GLU A 119 -9.56 -17.15 7.43
CA GLU A 119 -10.58 -17.63 8.38
C GLU A 119 -9.96 -17.94 9.76
N GLN A 120 -8.77 -18.55 9.77
CA GLN A 120 -8.00 -18.78 11.00
C GLN A 120 -7.52 -17.49 11.65
N TYR A 121 -7.07 -16.52 10.86
CA TYR A 121 -6.71 -15.18 11.35
C TYR A 121 -7.89 -14.50 12.02
N LEU A 122 -9.06 -14.45 11.36
CA LEU A 122 -10.27 -13.82 11.89
C LEU A 122 -10.74 -14.51 13.18
N THR A 123 -10.71 -15.84 13.23
CA THR A 123 -11.06 -16.60 14.46
C THR A 123 -10.20 -16.17 15.65
N LYS A 124 -8.89 -15.94 15.43
CA LYS A 124 -7.96 -15.51 16.50
C LYS A 124 -8.22 -14.08 16.98
N THR A 125 -8.84 -13.22 16.17
CA THR A 125 -9.23 -11.88 16.62
C THR A 125 -10.32 -11.92 17.71
N GLY A 126 -11.09 -13.01 17.79
CA GLY A 126 -12.26 -13.12 18.66
C GLY A 126 -13.44 -12.21 18.28
N ASN A 127 -13.33 -11.49 17.15
CA ASN A 127 -14.37 -10.57 16.70
C ASN A 127 -15.32 -11.27 15.72
N ASN A 128 -16.48 -11.68 16.23
CA ASN A 128 -17.50 -12.38 15.45
C ASN A 128 -18.23 -11.48 14.42
N ASP A 129 -18.01 -10.17 14.46
CA ASP A 129 -18.57 -9.23 13.48
C ASP A 129 -17.77 -9.19 12.18
N LEU A 130 -16.62 -9.84 12.09
CA LEU A 130 -15.79 -9.83 10.89
C LEU A 130 -16.15 -10.98 9.94
N LYS A 131 -16.14 -10.70 8.63
CA LYS A 131 -16.20 -11.72 7.55
C LYS A 131 -15.29 -11.35 6.38
N ILE A 132 -14.88 -12.37 5.63
CA ILE A 132 -14.19 -12.18 4.35
C ILE A 132 -15.22 -11.69 3.33
N ALA A 133 -14.89 -10.66 2.57
CA ALA A 133 -15.71 -10.20 1.44
C ALA A 133 -15.21 -10.77 0.12
N GLU A 134 -13.89 -10.82 -0.03
CA GLU A 134 -13.23 -11.28 -1.26
C GLU A 134 -11.81 -11.78 -0.94
N VAL A 135 -11.29 -12.61 -1.83
CA VAL A 135 -9.87 -12.95 -1.90
C VAL A 135 -9.42 -12.77 -3.34
N LEU A 136 -8.36 -11.98 -3.53
CA LEU A 136 -7.72 -11.78 -4.82
C LEU A 136 -6.36 -12.46 -4.81
N GLN A 137 -6.04 -13.17 -5.88
CA GLN A 137 -4.73 -13.72 -6.13
C GLN A 137 -4.00 -12.83 -7.12
N PHE A 138 -2.84 -12.36 -6.70
CA PHE A 138 -1.88 -11.67 -7.54
C PHE A 138 -0.57 -12.47 -7.61
N GLU A 139 0.31 -12.05 -8.50
CA GLU A 139 1.62 -12.65 -8.73
C GLU A 139 2.43 -12.81 -7.45
N ASN A 140 2.46 -11.76 -6.60
CA ASN A 140 3.35 -11.71 -5.43
C ASN A 140 2.67 -12.13 -4.11
N ASN A 141 1.35 -12.01 -4.00
CA ASN A 141 0.61 -12.28 -2.78
C ASN A 141 -0.86 -12.61 -3.08
N PHE A 142 -1.56 -13.14 -2.09
CA PHE A 142 -3.01 -12.99 -2.04
C PHE A 142 -3.36 -11.75 -1.23
N TYR A 143 -4.46 -11.11 -1.60
CA TYR A 143 -5.12 -10.03 -0.89
C TYR A 143 -6.47 -10.53 -0.38
N ALA A 144 -6.90 -10.06 0.80
CA ALA A 144 -8.24 -10.29 1.30
C ALA A 144 -8.82 -9.03 1.94
N GLY A 145 -10.01 -8.64 1.46
CA GLY A 145 -10.82 -7.57 2.04
C GLY A 145 -11.75 -8.11 3.12
N ILE A 146 -11.70 -7.52 4.32
CA ILE A 146 -12.50 -7.93 5.47
C ILE A 146 -13.61 -6.92 5.73
N LYS A 147 -14.86 -7.37 5.91
CA LYS A 147 -16.03 -6.54 6.24
C LYS A 147 -16.54 -6.79 7.64
N GLU A 148 -17.14 -5.75 8.22
CA GLU A 148 -18.07 -5.89 9.33
C GLU A 148 -19.42 -6.40 8.82
N LYS A 149 -19.97 -7.41 9.48
CA LYS A 149 -21.32 -7.93 9.20
C LYS A 149 -22.37 -6.89 9.60
N SER A 150 -22.16 -6.20 10.72
CA SER A 150 -23.12 -5.27 11.30
C SER A 150 -23.32 -4.00 10.47
N THR A 151 -22.25 -3.47 9.86
CA THR A 151 -22.29 -2.20 9.11
C THR A 151 -22.17 -2.37 7.60
N GLY A 152 -21.66 -3.52 7.13
CA GLY A 152 -21.34 -3.75 5.72
C GLY A 152 -20.09 -2.99 5.24
N LYS A 153 -19.45 -2.18 6.10
CA LYS A 153 -18.22 -1.47 5.78
C LYS A 153 -17.03 -2.42 5.80
N TYR A 154 -16.03 -2.14 4.98
CA TYR A 154 -14.77 -2.83 5.10
C TYR A 154 -14.03 -2.39 6.37
N ALA A 155 -13.61 -3.38 7.14
CA ALA A 155 -12.88 -3.22 8.39
C ALA A 155 -11.40 -2.95 8.11
N PHE A 156 -10.73 -3.83 7.37
CA PHE A 156 -9.30 -3.78 7.08
C PHE A 156 -8.92 -4.74 5.94
N GLU A 157 -7.69 -4.63 5.47
CA GLU A 157 -7.12 -5.39 4.36
C GLU A 157 -5.97 -6.28 4.86
N LEU A 158 -5.86 -7.48 4.29
CA LEU A 158 -4.84 -8.48 4.65
C LEU A 158 -4.09 -8.94 3.41
N LEU A 159 -2.79 -9.20 3.58
CA LEU A 159 -1.99 -9.94 2.62
C LEU A 159 -1.66 -11.33 3.15
N ILE A 160 -1.65 -12.30 2.23
CA ILE A 160 -1.30 -13.68 2.51
C ILE A 160 -0.11 -14.07 1.64
N ASN A 161 0.92 -14.63 2.28
CA ASN A 161 2.10 -15.13 1.60
C ASN A 161 1.74 -16.37 0.76
N LYS A 162 2.11 -16.36 -0.53
CA LYS A 162 1.74 -17.43 -1.48
C LYS A 162 2.31 -18.80 -1.14
N TYR A 163 3.33 -18.88 -0.30
CA TYR A 163 4.03 -20.14 -0.06
C TYR A 163 3.86 -20.65 1.38
N THR A 164 3.65 -19.74 2.34
CA THR A 164 3.52 -20.11 3.76
C THR A 164 2.09 -19.98 4.30
N GLY A 165 1.20 -19.28 3.60
CA GLY A 165 -0.11 -18.90 4.14
C GLY A 165 -0.04 -17.91 5.31
N ALA A 166 1.13 -17.32 5.57
CA ALA A 166 1.27 -16.30 6.62
C ALA A 166 0.41 -15.08 6.27
N VAL A 167 -0.39 -14.64 7.23
CA VAL A 167 -1.34 -13.52 7.09
C VAL A 167 -0.81 -12.31 7.84
N VAL A 168 -0.76 -11.16 7.17
CA VAL A 168 -0.34 -9.87 7.74
C VAL A 168 -1.29 -8.76 7.31
N PRO A 169 -1.47 -7.71 8.13
CA PRO A 169 -2.13 -6.49 7.66
C PRO A 169 -1.46 -5.94 6.40
N GLU A 170 -2.25 -5.50 5.43
CA GLU A 170 -1.71 -4.80 4.27
C GLU A 170 -1.06 -3.49 4.67
N MET A 171 0.07 -3.16 4.04
CA MET A 171 0.80 -1.93 4.33
C MET A 171 0.16 -0.71 3.66
N GLY A 172 0.49 0.48 4.15
CA GLY A 172 -0.02 1.72 3.55
C GLY A 172 -1.40 2.09 4.09
N PRO A 173 -2.42 2.37 3.25
CA PRO A 173 -3.74 2.88 3.66
C PRO A 173 -4.35 2.13 4.85
N ASN A 174 -4.35 0.80 4.80
CA ASN A 174 -4.87 -0.03 5.89
C ASN A 174 -4.20 0.20 7.26
N MET A 175 -2.92 0.53 7.30
CA MET A 175 -2.20 0.79 8.56
C MET A 175 -2.19 2.28 8.94
N MET A 176 -2.20 3.16 7.93
CA MET A 176 -1.92 4.59 8.04
C MET A 176 -3.18 5.45 8.05
N TRP A 177 -4.21 5.06 7.31
CA TRP A 177 -5.45 5.81 7.11
C TRP A 177 -6.66 5.16 7.77
N ASN A 178 -6.54 3.89 8.18
CA ASN A 178 -7.62 3.18 8.85
C ASN A 178 -7.88 3.74 10.26
N SER A 179 -8.98 4.46 10.42
CA SER A 179 -9.30 5.19 11.66
C SER A 179 -9.88 4.32 12.77
N LYS A 180 -10.28 3.07 12.48
CA LYS A 180 -10.86 2.13 13.46
C LYS A 180 -9.95 0.95 13.75
N TYR A 181 -9.34 0.36 12.73
CA TYR A 181 -8.52 -0.85 12.82
C TYR A 181 -7.03 -0.60 12.56
N GLY A 182 -6.65 0.60 12.13
CA GLY A 182 -5.26 0.97 11.90
C GLY A 182 -4.48 1.16 13.19
N HIS A 183 -3.16 1.07 13.08
CA HIS A 183 -2.25 1.21 14.22
C HIS A 183 -1.72 2.63 14.41
N MET A 184 -1.93 3.51 13.42
CA MET A 184 -1.62 4.93 13.52
C MET A 184 -2.90 5.70 13.80
N PHE A 185 -3.08 6.14 15.06
CA PHE A 185 -4.18 7.03 15.40
C PHE A 185 -3.90 8.43 14.83
N ILE A 186 -4.36 8.68 13.62
CA ILE A 186 -4.60 10.03 13.13
C ILE A 186 -5.98 10.45 13.65
N GLY A 187 -6.03 11.43 14.56
CA GLY A 187 -7.26 11.87 15.24
C GLY A 187 -8.31 12.52 14.34
N GLU A 188 -8.20 12.38 13.03
CA GLU A 188 -9.12 12.89 12.03
C GLU A 188 -10.00 11.72 11.53
N THR A 189 -11.19 11.61 12.13
CA THR A 189 -12.19 10.59 11.79
C THR A 189 -13.31 11.13 10.89
N GLU A 190 -13.29 12.44 10.63
CA GLU A 190 -14.27 13.11 9.77
C GLU A 190 -14.03 12.74 8.31
N THR A 191 -15.08 12.31 7.61
CA THR A 191 -15.00 12.10 6.16
C THR A 191 -15.32 13.40 5.45
N LYS A 192 -14.38 13.90 4.63
CA LYS A 192 -14.52 15.15 3.85
C LYS A 192 -14.61 14.92 2.35
N VAL A 193 -14.15 13.76 1.89
CA VAL A 193 -14.18 13.33 0.51
C VAL A 193 -15.31 12.32 0.35
N SER A 194 -16.26 12.60 -0.53
CA SER A 194 -17.33 11.65 -0.87
C SER A 194 -16.78 10.51 -1.73
N GLU A 195 -17.52 9.40 -1.80
CA GLU A 195 -17.20 8.28 -2.70
C GLU A 195 -17.05 8.73 -4.16
N GLU A 196 -17.97 9.55 -4.65
CA GLU A 196 -17.92 10.11 -6.01
C GLU A 196 -16.67 10.96 -6.25
N GLN A 197 -16.27 11.77 -5.26
CA GLN A 197 -15.04 12.55 -5.34
C GLN A 197 -13.80 11.66 -5.26
N ALA A 198 -13.82 10.58 -4.48
CA ALA A 198 -12.73 9.61 -4.42
C ALA A 198 -12.54 8.88 -5.75
N LEU A 199 -13.62 8.44 -6.39
CA LEU A 199 -13.61 7.85 -7.73
C LEU A 199 -13.04 8.81 -8.76
N LYS A 200 -13.43 10.09 -8.71
CA LYS A 200 -12.88 11.13 -9.56
C LYS A 200 -11.38 11.32 -9.35
N ASN A 201 -10.94 11.47 -8.10
CA ASN A 201 -9.51 11.65 -7.77
C ASN A 201 -8.67 10.46 -8.26
N ALA A 202 -9.18 9.24 -8.07
CA ALA A 202 -8.55 8.02 -8.53
C ALA A 202 -8.44 7.96 -10.05
N GLN A 203 -9.53 8.24 -10.77
CA GLN A 203 -9.51 8.22 -12.23
C GLN A 203 -8.55 9.27 -12.80
N GLU A 204 -8.53 10.49 -12.23
CA GLU A 204 -7.60 11.55 -12.64
C GLU A 204 -6.13 11.15 -12.39
N TYR A 205 -5.85 10.46 -11.29
CA TYR A 205 -4.52 9.89 -11.03
C TYR A 205 -4.14 8.83 -12.07
N LEU A 206 -5.06 7.90 -12.37
CA LEU A 206 -4.84 6.82 -13.34
C LEU A 206 -4.64 7.34 -14.76
N ASP A 207 -5.43 8.33 -15.20
CA ASP A 207 -5.31 8.93 -16.53
C ASP A 207 -3.92 9.53 -16.76
N ARG A 208 -3.25 10.00 -15.70
CA ARG A 208 -1.89 10.56 -15.75
C ARG A 208 -0.79 9.51 -15.65
N THR A 209 -0.99 8.47 -14.84
CA THR A 209 0.09 7.56 -14.41
C THR A 209 0.02 6.20 -15.09
N LEU A 210 -1.19 5.73 -15.41
CA LEU A 210 -1.49 4.45 -16.03
C LEU A 210 -2.59 4.60 -17.11
N PRO A 211 -2.31 5.33 -18.22
CA PRO A 211 -3.30 5.58 -19.26
C PRO A 211 -3.95 4.30 -19.80
N GLY A 212 -5.26 4.36 -20.04
CA GLY A 212 -6.06 3.24 -20.51
C GLY A 212 -6.58 2.31 -19.40
N THR A 213 -6.31 2.63 -18.14
CA THR A 213 -6.94 1.97 -16.98
C THR A 213 -8.18 2.73 -16.49
N LYS A 214 -9.06 2.04 -15.76
CA LYS A 214 -10.30 2.58 -15.19
C LYS A 214 -10.46 2.17 -13.74
N VAL A 215 -10.97 3.09 -12.92
CA VAL A 215 -11.39 2.77 -11.55
C VAL A 215 -12.76 2.10 -11.58
N ASN A 216 -12.96 1.05 -10.78
CA ASN A 216 -14.26 0.42 -10.55
C ASN A 216 -15.00 1.09 -9.37
N SER A 217 -16.04 0.46 -8.82
CA SER A 217 -16.71 0.93 -7.60
C SER A 217 -15.75 1.05 -6.41
N ALA A 218 -16.11 1.91 -5.46
CA ALA A 218 -15.33 2.17 -4.26
C ALA A 218 -15.82 1.37 -3.06
N ASP A 219 -14.90 0.58 -2.51
CA ASP A 219 -15.09 -0.10 -1.25
C ASP A 219 -14.79 0.86 -0.11
N THR A 220 -15.79 1.08 0.74
CA THR A 220 -15.70 2.06 1.84
C THR A 220 -15.09 1.43 3.08
N PHE A 221 -13.93 1.95 3.48
CA PHE A 221 -13.25 1.63 4.74
C PHE A 221 -13.38 2.78 5.74
N TYR A 222 -12.92 2.54 6.97
CA TYR A 222 -12.83 3.58 7.98
C TYR A 222 -11.66 4.52 7.69
N GLY A 223 -11.92 5.69 7.08
CA GLY A 223 -10.91 6.74 6.82
C GLY A 223 -10.31 6.75 5.40
N TYR A 224 -10.72 5.81 4.55
CA TYR A 224 -10.29 5.73 3.15
C TYR A 224 -11.25 4.88 2.32
N TYR A 225 -11.05 4.92 1.02
CA TYR A 225 -11.71 4.06 0.02
C TYR A 225 -10.64 3.21 -0.65
N THR A 226 -10.94 1.96 -1.00
CA THR A 226 -10.12 1.15 -1.89
C THR A 226 -10.91 0.84 -3.16
N MET A 227 -10.21 0.82 -4.29
CA MET A 227 -10.80 0.54 -5.60
C MET A 227 -9.92 -0.42 -6.38
N GLU A 228 -10.58 -1.35 -7.08
CA GLU A 228 -9.97 -2.07 -8.17
C GLU A 228 -9.67 -1.13 -9.34
N VAL A 229 -8.50 -1.30 -9.92
CA VAL A 229 -8.10 -0.70 -11.18
C VAL A 229 -8.27 -1.75 -12.26
N THR A 230 -8.98 -1.44 -13.32
CA THR A 230 -9.24 -2.35 -14.44
C THR A 230 -8.58 -1.87 -15.72
N LYS A 231 -8.24 -2.82 -16.59
CA LYS A 231 -7.78 -2.58 -17.96
C LYS A 231 -8.42 -3.61 -18.88
N ASP A 232 -9.05 -3.14 -19.95
CA ASP A 232 -9.77 -4.00 -20.89
C ASP A 232 -10.79 -4.94 -20.20
N GLY A 233 -11.43 -4.46 -19.14
CA GLY A 233 -12.43 -5.20 -18.36
C GLY A 233 -11.88 -6.20 -17.33
N ASN A 234 -10.55 -6.32 -17.19
CA ASN A 234 -9.92 -7.21 -16.20
C ASN A 234 -9.28 -6.39 -15.08
N ILE A 235 -9.22 -6.95 -13.87
CA ILE A 235 -8.46 -6.35 -12.76
C ILE A 235 -6.99 -6.26 -13.17
N TYR A 236 -6.44 -5.05 -13.06
CA TYR A 236 -5.07 -4.68 -13.37
C TYR A 236 -4.26 -4.40 -12.10
N GLY A 237 -4.91 -3.87 -11.06
CA GLY A 237 -4.29 -3.52 -9.80
C GLY A 237 -5.30 -2.93 -8.83
N MET A 238 -4.82 -2.28 -7.79
CA MET A 238 -5.65 -1.64 -6.78
C MET A 238 -5.05 -0.31 -6.37
N LEU A 239 -5.88 0.58 -5.85
CA LEU A 239 -5.45 1.82 -5.22
C LEU A 239 -6.41 2.19 -4.09
N SER A 240 -5.97 3.09 -3.22
CA SER A 240 -6.83 3.71 -2.23
C SER A 240 -6.84 5.23 -2.32
N VAL A 241 -7.90 5.83 -1.80
CA VAL A 241 -8.04 7.28 -1.64
C VAL A 241 -8.38 7.62 -0.20
N ASN A 242 -7.60 8.49 0.43
CA ASN A 242 -7.84 8.95 1.79
C ASN A 242 -9.15 9.74 1.87
N SER A 243 -10.05 9.40 2.81
CA SER A 243 -11.39 9.99 2.86
C SER A 243 -11.44 11.39 3.48
N TYR A 244 -10.31 11.88 3.99
CA TYR A 244 -10.17 13.23 4.54
C TYR A 244 -9.44 14.18 3.59
N THR A 245 -8.28 13.77 3.07
CA THR A 245 -7.41 14.59 2.22
C THR A 245 -7.63 14.41 0.73
N GLY A 246 -8.21 13.28 0.31
CA GLY A 246 -8.34 12.92 -1.11
C GLY A 246 -7.05 12.42 -1.74
N ALA A 247 -5.98 12.22 -0.95
CA ALA A 247 -4.71 11.67 -1.42
C ALA A 247 -4.90 10.26 -2.00
N VAL A 248 -4.30 10.00 -3.17
CA VAL A 248 -4.36 8.72 -3.87
C VAL A 248 -3.10 7.90 -3.61
N TRP A 249 -3.24 6.60 -3.35
CA TRP A 249 -2.16 5.66 -3.12
C TRP A 249 -2.32 4.41 -4.00
N TYR A 250 -1.45 4.21 -4.99
CA TYR A 250 -1.47 3.01 -5.83
C TYR A 250 -0.74 1.82 -5.19
N HIS A 251 -1.33 0.63 -5.25
CA HIS A 251 -0.81 -0.58 -4.61
C HIS A 251 0.19 -1.30 -5.52
N GLY A 252 1.43 -0.77 -5.57
CA GLY A 252 2.48 -1.29 -6.44
C GLY A 252 3.08 -2.65 -6.06
N TRP A 253 2.65 -3.28 -4.96
CA TRP A 253 3.26 -4.51 -4.41
C TRP A 253 2.62 -5.82 -4.86
N HIS A 254 1.38 -5.80 -5.36
CA HIS A 254 0.66 -7.03 -5.70
C HIS A 254 1.24 -7.79 -6.91
N GLY A 255 1.76 -7.06 -7.91
CA GLY A 255 2.15 -7.63 -9.19
C GLY A 255 0.93 -7.88 -10.09
N THR A 256 1.04 -8.82 -11.01
CA THR A 256 -0.03 -9.12 -11.99
C THR A 256 -1.23 -9.80 -11.32
N PHE A 257 -2.45 -9.41 -11.67
CA PHE A 257 -3.66 -10.12 -11.21
C PHE A 257 -3.79 -11.51 -11.86
N GLU A 258 -4.20 -12.51 -11.08
CA GLU A 258 -4.31 -13.90 -11.53
C GLU A 258 -5.73 -14.45 -11.36
N LYS A 259 -6.39 -14.20 -10.22
CA LYS A 259 -7.70 -14.81 -9.90
C LYS A 259 -8.47 -14.03 -8.83
N LEU A 260 -9.79 -14.01 -8.95
CA LEU A 260 -10.72 -13.55 -7.90
C LEU A 260 -11.49 -14.75 -7.34
N LEU A 261 -11.66 -14.78 -6.02
CA LEU A 261 -12.61 -15.61 -5.30
C LEU A 261 -13.57 -14.69 -4.53
N GLU A 262 -14.80 -14.59 -5.01
CA GLU A 262 -15.88 -13.95 -4.27
C GLU A 262 -16.32 -14.85 -3.10
N VAL A 263 -16.63 -14.23 -1.96
CA VAL A 263 -17.07 -14.94 -0.75
C VAL A 263 -18.43 -14.38 -0.31
N GLU A 264 -19.42 -15.25 -0.17
CA GLU A 264 -20.80 -14.90 0.26
C GLU A 264 -20.85 -14.41 1.73
#